data_AF-A0AAU1E2L3-F1
#
_entry.id   AF-A0AAU1E2L3-F1
#
_cell.length_a   1.000
_cell.length_b   1.000
_cell.length_c   1.000
_cell.angle_alpha   90.00
_cell.angle_beta   90.00
_cell.angle_gamma   90.00
#
_symmetry.space_group_name_H-M   'P 1'
#
loop_
_entity.id
_entity.type
_entity.pdbx_description
1 polymer ?
#
loop_
_entity_poly.entity_id
_entity_poly.type
_entity_poly.pdbx_seq_one_letter_code
_entity_poly.pdbx_strand_id
1 'polypeptide(L)'
;MDFGTQGPEAPADLAWLRGVDAYTMGAYPQAEEEFRAAVRMDPGMADGWLGLHALRVDTTTALLRMFRHRDRFGEQRARHRRTINSWYWLGWWVQPVLESPRDLLLAHASHWLDGRHVPELDRALAGLPPVDADHQVRFLHACRAYLVKDWEQLVRHTDPLIDDPMLGIEAGLFGGMARVRLEMFGHAEPLLSSALMRCRSEQPQRKELRYWLARAHEGTGRSAAALPLYRAVHRVDPSFMDTSARLAAISEGDGYDDAAADLAAITLAGVGQDVLEGPDGVDPLFGSEGRDLKLSEPDPPSGGLQPDTDVFREKAMVPVQPLPTGPTDPALLEEALAELERMVGLEPVKRQVKALSAQLNMARLRAGQGLPVQPPKRHFVFSGPSGTGKTTVARILGRVFYALGLLGGDHLVEAQRADLVGEYLGQTAVKANELIDSAIGGVLFVDEAYSLSNSGYGKGDAYGDEALQVLLKRAEDNRDHLVVILAGYPEGMDRLLAANPGLSSRFTSRVDFPSYRPFELTSIGEVLAAENGDVWDEEALDELRSIAGHVVDQGWIDELGNGRFLRTLYEKSCAYRDLRLTGYTSTPSRDDLSTLRLPDLMQAYGEVLSGRGPHDPSGM
;
A
#
# COMPACT_ATOMS: atom_id res chain seq x y z
N MET A 1 11.82 -60.62 24.92
CA MET A 1 10.52 -59.96 25.01
C MET A 1 10.33 -59.57 26.46
N ASP A 2 10.57 -58.31 26.77
CA ASP A 2 10.09 -57.69 28.00
C ASP A 2 9.30 -56.47 27.53
N PHE A 3 7.98 -56.62 27.53
CA PHE A 3 7.03 -55.58 27.20
C PHE A 3 7.01 -54.59 28.36
N GLY A 4 7.80 -53.51 28.23
CA GLY A 4 7.64 -52.34 29.08
C GLY A 4 6.27 -51.74 28.84
N THR A 5 5.36 -51.96 29.79
CA THR A 5 4.03 -51.36 29.86
C THR A 5 4.17 -49.83 29.83
N GLN A 6 3.91 -49.22 28.66
CA GLN A 6 3.62 -47.80 28.56
C GLN A 6 2.34 -47.54 29.37
N GLY A 7 2.39 -46.61 30.33
CA GLY A 7 1.20 -46.16 31.05
C GLY A 7 0.13 -45.64 30.09
N PRO A 8 -1.12 -45.39 30.54
CA PRO A 8 -2.15 -44.84 29.66
C PRO A 8 -1.64 -43.54 29.04
N GLU A 9 -1.45 -43.55 27.71
CA GLU A 9 -1.02 -42.36 26.97
C GLU A 9 -2.02 -41.22 27.28
N ALA A 10 -1.50 -40.06 27.67
CA ALA A 10 -2.34 -38.93 28.00
C ALA A 10 -3.26 -38.61 26.80
N PRO A 11 -4.53 -38.23 27.02
CA PRO A 11 -5.47 -37.95 25.91
C PRO A 11 -4.93 -36.95 24.88
N ALA A 12 -4.08 -36.01 25.31
CA ALA A 12 -3.40 -35.05 24.44
C ALA A 12 -2.36 -35.70 23.51
N ASP A 13 -1.56 -36.65 24.02
CA ASP A 13 -0.53 -37.37 23.25
C ASP A 13 -1.19 -38.23 22.16
N LEU A 14 -2.32 -38.87 22.47
CA LEU A 14 -3.12 -39.61 21.49
C LEU A 14 -3.70 -38.71 20.39
N ALA A 15 -4.18 -37.51 20.74
CA ALA A 15 -4.65 -36.53 19.76
C ALA A 15 -3.50 -36.05 18.86
N TRP A 16 -2.32 -35.79 19.44
CA TRP A 16 -1.14 -35.42 18.67
C TRP A 16 -0.72 -36.53 17.68
N LEU A 17 -0.70 -37.79 18.12
CA LEU A 17 -0.40 -38.94 17.25
C LEU A 17 -1.38 -39.06 16.07
N ARG A 18 -2.69 -38.98 16.34
CA ARG A 18 -3.71 -38.98 15.27
C ARG A 18 -3.54 -37.80 14.33
N GLY A 19 -3.17 -36.63 14.84
CA GLY A 19 -2.85 -35.46 14.04
C GLY A 19 -1.67 -35.68 13.09
N VAL A 20 -0.58 -36.28 13.58
CA VAL A 20 0.60 -36.61 12.76
C VAL A 20 0.28 -37.68 11.71
N ASP A 21 -0.47 -38.71 12.08
CA ASP A 21 -0.87 -39.77 11.14
C ASP A 21 -1.78 -39.21 10.04
N ALA A 22 -2.76 -38.37 10.39
CA ALA A 22 -3.62 -37.67 9.44
C ALA A 22 -2.84 -36.71 8.53
N TYR A 23 -1.88 -35.97 9.09
CA TYR A 23 -0.99 -35.08 8.33
C TYR A 23 -0.19 -35.87 7.29
N THR A 24 0.37 -37.01 7.69
CA THR A 24 1.15 -37.90 6.82
C THR A 24 0.30 -38.50 5.70
N MET A 25 -0.98 -38.78 5.98
CA MET A 25 -1.95 -39.28 5.00
C MET A 25 -2.55 -38.18 4.10
N GLY A 26 -2.17 -36.91 4.29
CA GLY A 26 -2.73 -35.77 3.54
C GLY A 26 -4.16 -35.38 3.95
N ALA A 27 -4.67 -35.92 5.06
CA ALA A 27 -5.99 -35.59 5.62
C ALA A 27 -5.92 -34.31 6.47
N TYR A 28 -5.57 -33.18 5.85
CA TYR A 28 -5.26 -31.93 6.54
C TYR A 28 -6.37 -31.39 7.46
N PRO A 29 -7.67 -31.42 7.10
CA PRO A 29 -8.73 -30.96 8.01
C PRO A 29 -8.82 -31.78 9.29
N GLN A 30 -8.64 -33.10 9.18
CA GLN A 30 -8.61 -34.01 10.32
C GLN A 30 -7.35 -33.78 11.17
N ALA A 31 -6.20 -33.58 10.52
CA ALA A 31 -4.95 -33.25 11.21
C ALA A 31 -5.08 -31.96 12.02
N GLU A 32 -5.73 -30.93 11.45
CA GLU A 32 -6.00 -29.67 12.14
C GLU A 32 -6.87 -29.88 13.38
N GLU A 33 -7.97 -30.61 13.25
CA GLU A 33 -8.89 -30.88 14.37
C GLU A 33 -8.17 -31.59 15.52
N GLU A 34 -7.35 -32.59 15.21
CA GLU A 34 -6.59 -33.38 16.18
C GLU A 34 -5.47 -32.55 16.82
N PHE A 35 -4.72 -31.74 16.07
CA PHE A 35 -3.74 -30.83 16.66
C PHE A 35 -4.39 -29.75 17.53
N ARG A 36 -5.54 -29.20 17.12
CA ARG A 36 -6.32 -28.27 17.96
C ARG A 36 -6.79 -28.97 19.23
N ALA A 37 -7.21 -30.23 19.16
CA ALA A 37 -7.59 -31.02 20.33
C ALA A 37 -6.41 -31.22 21.28
N ALA A 38 -5.24 -31.58 20.74
CA ALA A 38 -4.01 -31.76 21.51
C ALA A 38 -3.63 -30.48 22.29
N VAL A 39 -3.59 -29.32 21.62
CA VAL A 39 -3.23 -28.06 22.29
C VAL A 39 -4.34 -27.49 23.18
N ARG A 40 -5.60 -27.89 23.00
CA ARG A 40 -6.67 -27.59 23.97
C ARG A 40 -6.51 -28.38 25.26
N MET A 41 -6.10 -29.64 25.16
CA MET A 41 -5.88 -30.52 26.31
C MET A 41 -4.56 -30.20 27.04
N ASP A 42 -3.50 -29.94 26.28
CA ASP A 42 -2.19 -29.48 26.79
C ASP A 42 -1.73 -28.24 26.01
N PRO A 43 -2.09 -27.03 26.48
CA PRO A 43 -1.64 -25.78 25.85
C PRO A 43 -0.12 -25.60 25.82
N GLY A 44 0.63 -26.34 26.64
CA GLY A 44 2.08 -26.32 26.68
C GLY A 44 2.76 -27.27 25.68
N MET A 45 1.99 -28.05 24.91
CA MET A 45 2.52 -29.01 23.94
C MET A 45 3.08 -28.30 22.69
N ALA A 46 4.36 -27.95 22.72
CA ALA A 46 5.00 -27.21 21.64
C ALA A 46 4.95 -27.95 20.29
N ASP A 47 5.08 -29.28 20.26
CA ASP A 47 4.96 -30.07 19.01
C ASP A 47 3.52 -30.13 18.47
N GLY A 48 2.49 -29.90 19.31
CA GLY A 48 1.11 -29.73 18.85
C GLY A 48 0.90 -28.40 18.14
N TRP A 49 1.50 -27.33 18.67
CA TRP A 49 1.56 -26.04 18.00
C TRP A 49 2.39 -26.09 16.71
N LEU A 50 3.46 -26.90 16.67
CA LEU A 50 4.23 -27.15 15.44
C LEU A 50 3.35 -27.79 14.35
N GLY A 51 2.45 -28.70 14.71
CA GLY A 51 1.48 -29.28 13.78
C GLY A 51 0.52 -28.25 13.19
N LEU A 52 -0.04 -27.36 14.02
CA LEU A 52 -0.87 -26.25 13.55
C LEU A 52 -0.09 -25.28 12.65
N HIS A 53 1.17 -24.99 13.01
CA HIS A 53 2.06 -24.17 12.21
C HIS A 53 2.38 -24.83 10.85
N ALA A 54 2.60 -26.14 10.80
CA ALA A 54 2.82 -26.93 9.58
C ALA A 54 1.61 -26.91 8.65
N LEU A 55 0.39 -26.87 9.20
CA LEU A 55 -0.86 -26.73 8.46
C LEU A 55 -1.19 -25.28 8.05
N ARG A 56 -0.32 -24.31 8.41
CA ARG A 56 -0.52 -22.88 8.15
C ARG A 56 -1.74 -22.27 8.87
N VAL A 57 -2.14 -22.86 9.99
CA VAL A 57 -3.26 -22.41 10.82
C VAL A 57 -2.73 -21.50 11.93
N ASP A 58 -3.17 -20.24 11.95
CA ASP A 58 -2.81 -19.23 12.96
C ASP A 58 -1.30 -19.24 13.31
N THR A 59 -0.48 -19.14 12.25
CA THR A 59 0.99 -19.34 12.34
C THR A 59 1.66 -18.45 13.39
N THR A 60 1.18 -17.22 13.57
CA THR A 60 1.69 -16.30 14.59
C THR A 60 1.44 -16.82 16.00
N THR A 61 0.19 -17.18 16.33
CA THR A 61 -0.13 -17.71 17.66
C THR A 61 0.61 -19.01 17.91
N ALA A 62 0.64 -19.90 16.93
CA ALA A 62 1.37 -21.16 17.02
C ALA A 62 2.87 -20.93 17.31
N LEU A 63 3.53 -20.02 16.59
CA LEU A 63 4.93 -19.68 16.79
C LEU A 63 5.21 -19.09 18.19
N LEU A 64 4.40 -18.13 18.63
CA LEU A 64 4.56 -17.52 19.95
C LEU A 64 4.30 -18.53 21.08
N ARG A 65 3.36 -19.47 20.89
CA ARG A 65 3.10 -20.56 21.83
C ARG A 65 4.24 -21.58 21.85
N MET A 66 4.76 -21.98 20.70
CA MET A 66 5.96 -22.82 20.60
C MET A 66 7.13 -22.18 21.35
N PHE A 67 7.41 -20.90 21.10
CA PHE A 67 8.51 -20.18 21.75
C PHE A 67 8.32 -20.04 23.26
N ARG A 68 7.08 -19.78 23.71
CA ARG A 68 6.74 -19.72 25.15
C ARG A 68 7.03 -21.04 25.85
N HIS A 69 6.78 -22.16 25.17
CA HIS A 69 6.98 -23.52 25.70
C HIS A 69 8.18 -24.22 25.05
N ARG A 70 9.20 -23.46 24.65
CA ARG A 70 10.36 -23.95 23.88
C ARG A 70 11.15 -25.08 24.56
N ASP A 71 11.12 -25.16 25.89
CA ASP A 71 11.78 -26.24 26.64
C ASP A 71 11.14 -27.62 26.39
N ARG A 72 9.90 -27.63 25.86
CA ARG A 72 9.15 -28.83 25.46
C ARG A 72 9.13 -29.04 23.94
N PHE A 73 9.87 -28.23 23.17
CA PHE A 73 9.92 -28.35 21.71
C PHE A 73 10.69 -29.60 21.28
N GLY A 74 10.03 -30.49 20.54
CA GLY A 74 10.56 -31.81 20.17
C GLY A 74 10.29 -32.92 21.18
N GLU A 75 9.64 -32.64 22.33
CA GLU A 75 9.31 -33.63 23.35
C GLU A 75 8.46 -34.79 22.80
N GLN A 76 7.40 -34.48 22.06
CA GLN A 76 6.48 -35.49 21.50
C GLN A 76 7.11 -36.23 20.33
N ARG A 77 7.83 -35.50 19.46
CA ARG A 77 8.60 -36.09 18.35
C ARG A 77 9.62 -37.11 18.86
N ALA A 78 10.34 -36.79 19.93
CA ALA A 78 11.30 -37.69 20.56
C ALA A 78 10.62 -38.87 21.28
N ARG A 79 9.57 -38.61 22.07
CA ARG A 79 8.83 -39.63 22.83
C ARG A 79 8.24 -40.70 21.93
N HIS A 80 7.58 -40.29 20.85
CA HIS A 80 6.84 -41.21 19.97
C HIS A 80 7.58 -41.61 18.69
N ARG A 81 8.80 -41.10 18.48
CA ARG A 81 9.61 -41.35 17.27
C ARG A 81 8.83 -41.06 15.99
N ARG A 82 8.20 -39.89 15.98
CA ARG A 82 7.42 -39.37 14.85
C ARG A 82 8.04 -38.06 14.38
N THR A 83 7.97 -37.81 13.08
CA THR A 83 8.52 -36.61 12.46
C THR A 83 7.39 -35.71 12.01
N ILE A 84 7.43 -34.47 12.46
CA ILE A 84 6.69 -33.36 11.86
C ILE A 84 7.62 -32.17 11.84
N ASN A 85 7.61 -31.45 10.73
CA ASN A 85 8.35 -30.22 10.57
C ASN A 85 7.43 -29.16 9.97
N SER A 86 7.91 -27.93 10.02
CA SER A 86 7.29 -26.84 9.30
C SER A 86 8.41 -26.04 8.62
N TRP A 87 8.07 -24.88 8.09
CA TRP A 87 9.04 -23.94 7.55
C TRP A 87 8.67 -22.54 8.04
N TYR A 88 9.68 -21.70 8.19
CA TYR A 88 9.51 -20.31 8.61
C TYR A 88 10.21 -19.40 7.60
N TRP A 89 9.82 -18.14 7.58
CA TRP A 89 10.55 -17.14 6.79
C TRP A 89 11.73 -16.66 7.59
N LEU A 90 12.93 -16.72 7.01
CA LEU A 90 14.15 -16.11 7.53
C LEU A 90 14.42 -14.87 6.68
N GLY A 91 14.11 -13.69 7.19
CA GLY A 91 14.01 -12.50 6.33
C GLY A 91 12.73 -12.54 5.49
N TRP A 92 12.84 -12.19 4.21
CA TRP A 92 11.68 -11.99 3.33
C TRP A 92 11.47 -13.08 2.29
N TRP A 93 12.52 -13.77 1.82
CA TRP A 93 12.43 -14.73 0.72
C TRP A 93 13.08 -16.10 1.01
N VAL A 94 13.83 -16.25 2.11
CA VAL A 94 14.43 -17.55 2.50
C VAL A 94 13.51 -18.33 3.43
N GLN A 95 13.35 -19.63 3.16
CA GLN A 95 12.47 -20.53 3.92
C GLN A 95 13.22 -21.76 4.47
N PRO A 96 13.87 -21.67 5.65
CA PRO A 96 14.44 -22.83 6.29
C PRO A 96 13.37 -23.71 6.93
N VAL A 97 13.74 -24.97 7.18
CA VAL A 97 12.90 -25.92 7.91
C VAL A 97 12.91 -25.57 9.41
N LEU A 98 11.74 -25.59 10.03
CA LEU A 98 11.54 -25.48 11.46
C LEU A 98 11.50 -26.89 12.06
N GLU A 99 12.62 -27.38 12.58
CA GLU A 99 12.71 -28.71 13.17
C GLU A 99 13.40 -28.74 14.54
N SER A 100 14.40 -27.89 14.77
CA SER A 100 15.19 -27.90 16.00
C SER A 100 14.83 -26.73 16.94
N PRO A 101 15.18 -26.82 18.24
CA PRO A 101 15.05 -25.68 19.15
C PRO A 101 15.77 -24.43 18.66
N ARG A 102 16.92 -24.59 17.98
CA ARG A 102 17.65 -23.48 17.34
C ARG A 102 16.78 -22.80 16.27
N ASP A 103 16.14 -23.58 15.41
CA ASP A 103 15.29 -23.03 14.34
C ASP A 103 14.07 -22.30 14.92
N LEU A 104 13.55 -22.76 16.05
CA LEU A 104 12.48 -22.06 16.77
C LEU A 104 12.92 -20.69 17.28
N LEU A 105 14.16 -20.56 17.78
CA LEU A 105 14.71 -19.25 18.18
C LEU A 105 14.86 -18.32 16.97
N LEU A 106 15.37 -18.84 15.84
CA LEU A 106 15.50 -18.09 14.59
C LEU A 106 14.14 -17.66 14.03
N ALA A 107 13.16 -18.55 14.03
CA ALA A 107 11.79 -18.26 13.60
C ALA A 107 11.14 -17.19 14.47
N HIS A 108 11.35 -17.27 15.79
CA HIS A 108 10.86 -16.24 16.71
C HIS A 108 11.56 -14.90 16.51
N ALA A 109 12.88 -14.85 16.29
CA ALA A 109 13.57 -13.60 15.97
C ALA A 109 13.07 -13.02 14.63
N SER A 110 12.94 -13.86 13.61
CA SER A 110 12.44 -13.47 12.29
C SER A 110 10.99 -12.96 12.31
N HIS A 111 10.17 -13.42 13.28
CA HIS A 111 8.81 -12.91 13.47
C HIS A 111 8.77 -11.39 13.71
N TRP A 112 9.79 -10.84 14.36
CA TRP A 112 9.90 -9.42 14.69
C TRP A 112 10.57 -8.58 13.59
N LEU A 113 10.90 -9.17 12.42
CA LEU A 113 11.39 -8.46 11.24
C LEU A 113 10.27 -7.70 10.51
N ASP A 114 9.48 -6.94 11.25
CA ASP A 114 8.62 -5.92 10.70
C ASP A 114 9.30 -4.54 10.82
N GLY A 115 10.12 -4.31 11.84
CA GLY A 115 10.82 -3.05 12.16
C GLY A 115 10.03 -2.09 13.06
N ARG A 116 8.83 -2.50 13.49
CA ARG A 116 7.93 -1.77 14.41
C ARG A 116 8.30 -2.19 15.82
N HIS A 117 8.75 -3.44 15.93
CA HIS A 117 9.15 -4.12 17.14
C HIS A 117 10.68 -4.33 17.18
N VAL A 118 11.47 -3.31 16.83
CA VAL A 118 12.94 -3.39 16.93
C VAL A 118 13.42 -3.76 18.34
N PRO A 119 12.83 -3.26 19.44
CA PRO A 119 13.21 -3.69 20.78
C PRO A 119 12.94 -5.18 21.06
N GLU A 120 11.86 -5.74 20.53
CA GLU A 120 11.53 -7.17 20.61
C GLU A 120 12.53 -7.99 19.77
N LEU A 121 12.85 -7.52 18.57
CA LEU A 121 13.86 -8.11 17.71
C LEU A 121 15.23 -8.14 18.40
N ASP A 122 15.67 -7.01 18.97
CA ASP A 122 16.95 -6.91 19.68
C ASP A 122 16.99 -7.87 20.89
N ARG A 123 15.89 -8.00 21.63
CA ARG A 123 15.77 -8.99 22.71
C ARG A 123 15.82 -10.43 22.19
N ALA A 124 15.18 -10.71 21.06
CA ALA A 124 15.21 -12.04 20.45
C ALA A 124 16.61 -12.38 19.92
N LEU A 125 17.30 -11.44 19.29
CA LEU A 125 18.68 -11.58 18.81
C LEU A 125 19.66 -11.79 19.97
N ALA A 126 19.48 -11.09 21.09
CA ALA A 126 20.30 -11.29 22.28
C ALA A 126 20.20 -12.71 22.87
N GLY A 127 19.12 -13.44 22.58
CA GLY A 127 18.93 -14.84 22.96
C GLY A 127 19.53 -15.86 21.98
N LEU A 128 20.09 -15.42 20.85
CA LEU A 128 20.71 -16.28 19.86
C LEU A 128 22.23 -16.45 20.12
N PRO A 129 22.87 -17.47 19.52
CA PRO A 129 24.33 -17.58 19.52
C PRO A 129 25.02 -16.32 18.97
N PRO A 130 26.32 -16.12 19.25
CA PRO A 130 27.07 -15.00 18.70
C PRO A 130 26.97 -14.92 17.17
N VAL A 131 26.93 -13.70 16.64
CA VAL A 131 26.74 -13.41 15.21
C VAL A 131 27.73 -14.15 14.29
N ASP A 132 28.94 -14.42 14.78
CA ASP A 132 29.97 -15.10 13.99
C ASP A 132 29.90 -16.62 14.03
N ALA A 133 29.12 -17.19 14.96
CA ALA A 133 28.99 -18.64 15.12
C ALA A 133 28.00 -19.27 14.14
N ASP A 134 27.13 -18.47 13.53
CA ASP A 134 25.97 -18.97 12.80
C ASP A 134 25.56 -18.04 11.65
N HIS A 135 25.60 -18.55 10.43
CA HIS A 135 25.26 -17.82 9.21
C HIS A 135 23.80 -17.29 9.17
N GLN A 136 22.82 -18.00 9.72
CA GLN A 136 21.43 -17.55 9.76
C GLN A 136 21.22 -16.48 10.83
N VAL A 137 21.95 -16.58 11.96
CA VAL A 137 21.97 -15.51 12.97
C VAL A 137 22.61 -14.26 12.39
N ARG A 138 23.75 -14.38 11.71
CA ARG A 138 24.40 -13.27 11.00
C ARG A 138 23.43 -12.60 10.02
N PHE A 139 22.66 -13.39 9.29
CA PHE A 139 21.68 -12.87 8.36
C PHE A 139 20.54 -12.10 9.06
N LEU A 140 20.05 -12.57 10.21
CA LEU A 140 19.06 -11.81 11.00
C LEU A 140 19.63 -10.48 11.50
N HIS A 141 20.91 -10.44 11.89
CA HIS A 141 21.60 -9.19 12.22
C HIS A 141 21.72 -8.26 10.99
N ALA A 142 21.94 -8.81 9.79
CA ALA A 142 21.87 -8.05 8.55
C ALA A 142 20.46 -7.46 8.33
N CYS A 143 19.39 -8.27 8.45
CA CYS A 143 18.02 -7.77 8.35
C CYS A 143 17.73 -6.68 9.39
N ARG A 144 18.22 -6.82 10.61
CA ARG A 144 18.12 -5.79 11.66
C ARG A 144 18.85 -4.51 11.29
N ALA A 145 20.09 -4.60 10.78
CA ALA A 145 20.87 -3.45 10.31
C ALA A 145 20.15 -2.72 9.15
N TYR A 146 19.55 -3.48 8.24
CA TYR A 146 18.71 -2.94 7.17
C TYR A 146 17.52 -2.13 7.70
N LEU A 147 16.78 -2.68 8.68
CA LEU A 147 15.60 -2.01 9.25
C LEU A 147 15.96 -0.68 9.92
N VAL A 148 17.11 -0.60 10.60
CA VAL A 148 17.58 0.64 11.24
C VAL A 148 18.40 1.55 10.32
N LYS A 149 18.53 1.20 9.03
CA LYS A 149 19.32 1.92 8.02
C LYS A 149 20.81 2.08 8.37
N ASP A 150 21.38 1.10 9.08
CA ASP A 150 22.80 1.02 9.36
C ASP A 150 23.50 0.29 8.21
N TRP A 151 23.86 1.04 7.17
CA TRP A 151 24.41 0.50 5.92
C TRP A 151 25.80 -0.12 6.11
N GLU A 152 26.61 0.41 7.03
CA GLU A 152 27.95 -0.11 7.31
C GLU A 152 27.89 -1.47 8.00
N GLN A 153 27.03 -1.60 9.02
CA GLN A 153 26.81 -2.89 9.68
C GLN A 153 26.12 -3.87 8.75
N LEU A 154 25.21 -3.41 7.88
CA LEU A 154 24.59 -4.26 6.87
C LEU A 154 25.65 -4.89 5.97
N VAL A 155 26.59 -4.09 5.45
CA VAL A 155 27.74 -4.58 4.66
C VAL A 155 28.53 -5.64 5.43
N ARG A 156 28.95 -5.33 6.66
CA ARG A 156 29.76 -6.24 7.50
C ARG A 156 29.06 -7.58 7.76
N HIS A 157 27.74 -7.57 7.94
CA HIS A 157 26.98 -8.80 8.17
C HIS A 157 26.69 -9.57 6.87
N THR A 158 26.56 -8.91 5.73
CA THR A 158 26.30 -9.58 4.44
C THR A 158 27.55 -10.17 3.79
N ASP A 159 28.73 -9.57 3.97
CA ASP A 159 29.93 -9.97 3.24
C ASP A 159 30.32 -11.46 3.42
N PRO A 160 30.29 -12.03 4.64
CA PRO A 160 30.59 -13.44 4.83
C PRO A 160 29.53 -14.39 4.24
N LEU A 161 28.38 -13.88 3.83
CA LEU A 161 27.22 -14.66 3.39
C LEU A 161 27.05 -14.70 1.87
N ILE A 162 27.81 -13.94 1.10
CA ILE A 162 27.63 -13.80 -0.36
C ILE A 162 27.72 -15.16 -1.07
N ASP A 163 28.64 -16.03 -0.64
CA ASP A 163 28.82 -17.37 -1.22
C ASP A 163 27.96 -18.45 -0.54
N ASP A 164 27.14 -18.09 0.45
CA ASP A 164 26.26 -19.05 1.12
C ASP A 164 25.25 -19.63 0.11
N PRO A 165 25.05 -20.96 0.09
CA PRO A 165 24.17 -21.59 -0.90
C PRO A 165 22.70 -21.18 -0.76
N MET A 166 22.25 -20.85 0.45
CA MET A 166 20.86 -20.50 0.74
C MET A 166 20.67 -18.98 0.87
N LEU A 167 21.61 -18.29 1.52
CA LEU A 167 21.50 -16.87 1.87
C LEU A 167 22.18 -15.95 0.85
N GLY A 168 23.05 -16.47 -0.02
CA GLY A 168 23.91 -15.65 -0.88
C GLY A 168 23.18 -14.70 -1.83
N ILE A 169 22.00 -15.07 -2.31
CA ILE A 169 21.19 -14.18 -3.17
C ILE A 169 20.67 -12.98 -2.37
N GLU A 170 20.09 -13.21 -1.19
CA GLU A 170 19.57 -12.13 -0.33
C GLU A 170 20.71 -11.29 0.27
N ALA A 171 21.80 -11.93 0.71
CA ALA A 171 22.98 -11.24 1.20
C ALA A 171 23.61 -10.36 0.11
N GLY A 172 23.70 -10.86 -1.13
CA GLY A 172 24.19 -10.08 -2.27
C GLY A 172 23.27 -8.91 -2.63
N LEU A 173 21.95 -9.08 -2.54
CA LEU A 173 20.99 -7.99 -2.70
C LEU A 173 21.16 -6.92 -1.62
N PHE A 174 21.12 -7.31 -0.34
CA PHE A 174 21.23 -6.36 0.78
C PHE A 174 22.59 -5.68 0.83
N GLY A 175 23.68 -6.44 0.68
CA GLY A 175 25.04 -5.93 0.68
C GLY A 175 25.36 -5.06 -0.54
N GLY A 176 24.79 -5.38 -1.70
CA GLY A 176 24.88 -4.57 -2.91
C GLY A 176 24.11 -3.25 -2.80
N MET A 177 22.86 -3.31 -2.34
CA MET A 177 22.04 -2.12 -2.10
C MET A 177 22.65 -1.19 -1.04
N ALA A 178 23.19 -1.74 0.06
CA ALA A 178 23.89 -0.96 1.08
C ALA A 178 25.07 -0.19 0.49
N ARG A 179 25.86 -0.83 -0.39
CA ARG A 179 26.99 -0.20 -1.08
C ARG A 179 26.55 0.87 -2.07
N VAL A 180 25.43 0.69 -2.78
CA VAL A 180 24.86 1.76 -3.62
C VAL A 180 24.45 2.96 -2.75
N ARG A 181 23.87 2.73 -1.57
CA ARG A 181 23.50 3.80 -0.62
C ARG A 181 24.70 4.52 -0.02
N LEU A 182 25.84 3.83 0.08
CA LEU A 182 27.14 4.39 0.49
C LEU A 182 27.95 4.95 -0.69
N GLU A 183 27.37 5.05 -1.89
CA GLU A 183 28.03 5.52 -3.13
C GLU A 183 29.24 4.67 -3.57
N MET A 184 29.36 3.45 -3.04
CA MET A 184 30.39 2.48 -3.39
C MET A 184 29.99 1.64 -4.61
N PHE A 185 29.61 2.30 -5.71
CA PHE A 185 28.97 1.66 -6.87
C PHE A 185 29.81 0.55 -7.50
N GLY A 186 31.13 0.74 -7.62
CA GLY A 186 32.05 -0.25 -8.16
C GLY A 186 32.14 -1.53 -7.30
N HIS A 187 31.92 -1.41 -5.99
CA HIS A 187 31.87 -2.58 -5.09
C HIS A 187 30.49 -3.24 -5.08
N ALA A 188 29.43 -2.48 -5.37
CA ALA A 188 28.04 -2.99 -5.41
C ALA A 188 27.80 -3.87 -6.64
N GLU A 189 28.29 -3.47 -7.80
CA GLU A 189 28.06 -4.15 -9.09
C GLU A 189 28.40 -5.65 -9.08
N PRO A 190 29.61 -6.10 -8.71
CA PRO A 190 29.95 -7.53 -8.79
C PRO A 190 29.05 -8.39 -7.89
N LEU A 191 28.64 -7.85 -6.74
CA LEU A 191 27.73 -8.52 -5.81
C LEU A 191 26.33 -8.68 -6.39
N LEU A 192 25.77 -7.58 -6.90
CA LEU A 192 24.44 -7.56 -7.49
C LEU A 192 24.35 -8.40 -8.76
N SER A 193 25.41 -8.36 -9.59
CA SER A 193 25.52 -9.18 -10.81
C SER A 193 25.58 -10.67 -10.47
N SER A 194 26.43 -11.06 -9.51
CA SER A 194 26.54 -12.46 -9.05
C SER A 194 25.23 -12.97 -8.45
N ALA A 195 24.57 -12.17 -7.59
CA ALA A 195 23.28 -12.51 -7.02
C ALA A 195 22.18 -12.63 -8.09
N LEU A 196 22.16 -11.74 -9.08
CA LEU A 196 21.21 -11.79 -10.20
C LEU A 196 21.41 -13.01 -11.11
N MET A 197 22.66 -13.44 -11.32
CA MET A 197 23.00 -14.66 -12.06
C MET A 197 22.50 -15.92 -11.33
N ARG A 198 22.61 -15.96 -9.99
CA ARG A 198 22.14 -17.08 -9.16
C ARG A 198 20.63 -17.07 -8.94
N CYS A 199 19.99 -15.91 -9.05
CA CYS A 199 18.56 -15.72 -8.87
C CYS A 199 17.77 -16.26 -10.07
N ARG A 200 16.75 -17.10 -9.82
CA ARG A 200 15.90 -17.66 -10.90
C ARG A 200 14.87 -16.62 -11.39
N SER A 201 14.36 -16.77 -12.61
CA SER A 201 13.40 -15.83 -13.22
C SER A 201 12.12 -15.64 -12.42
N GLU A 202 11.66 -16.69 -11.73
CA GLU A 202 10.42 -16.75 -10.97
C GLU A 202 10.54 -16.16 -9.56
N GLN A 203 11.77 -15.89 -9.09
CA GLN A 203 12.00 -15.39 -7.74
C GLN A 203 11.63 -13.90 -7.64
N PRO A 204 10.81 -13.50 -6.63
CA PRO A 204 10.34 -12.12 -6.48
C PRO A 204 11.47 -11.10 -6.45
N GLN A 205 12.54 -11.38 -5.70
CA GLN A 205 13.69 -10.49 -5.48
C GLN A 205 14.52 -10.18 -6.75
N ARG A 206 14.22 -10.81 -7.89
CA ARG A 206 14.92 -10.56 -9.16
C ARG A 206 14.70 -9.15 -9.67
N LYS A 207 13.51 -8.57 -9.42
CA LYS A 207 13.19 -7.19 -9.80
C LYS A 207 14.08 -6.20 -9.04
N GLU A 208 14.18 -6.37 -7.72
CA GLU A 208 14.98 -5.60 -6.79
C GLU A 208 16.46 -5.65 -7.19
N LEU A 209 16.99 -6.85 -7.48
CA LEU A 209 18.37 -7.04 -7.94
C LEU A 209 18.67 -6.26 -9.23
N ARG A 210 17.75 -6.29 -10.21
CA ARG A 210 17.92 -5.54 -11.47
C ARG A 210 17.93 -4.04 -11.23
N TYR A 211 17.03 -3.55 -10.39
CA TYR A 211 16.97 -2.14 -10.05
C TYR A 211 18.26 -1.66 -9.38
N TRP A 212 18.73 -2.35 -8.34
CA TRP A 212 19.96 -1.95 -7.65
C TRP A 212 21.20 -2.11 -8.53
N LEU A 213 21.24 -3.11 -9.41
CA LEU A 213 22.32 -3.24 -10.40
C LEU A 213 22.30 -2.08 -11.41
N ALA A 214 21.12 -1.66 -11.86
CA ALA A 214 20.96 -0.49 -12.72
C ALA A 214 21.48 0.77 -12.03
N ARG A 215 21.15 0.97 -10.76
CA ARG A 215 21.67 2.08 -9.93
C ARG A 215 23.19 2.04 -9.79
N ALA A 216 23.78 0.85 -9.64
CA ALA A 216 25.24 0.72 -9.61
C ALA A 216 25.88 1.09 -10.95
N HIS A 217 25.30 0.68 -12.08
CA HIS A 217 25.78 1.08 -13.40
C HIS A 217 25.68 2.59 -13.62
N GLU A 218 24.53 3.19 -13.32
CA GLU A 218 24.30 4.64 -13.42
C GLU A 218 25.30 5.43 -12.55
N GLY A 219 25.53 5.01 -11.30
CA GLY A 219 26.50 5.66 -10.39
C GLY A 219 27.96 5.54 -10.83
N THR A 220 28.29 4.57 -11.69
CA THR A 220 29.62 4.47 -12.35
C THR A 220 29.68 5.15 -13.72
N GLY A 221 28.62 5.88 -14.13
CA GLY A 221 28.55 6.56 -15.43
C GLY A 221 28.21 5.64 -16.62
N ARG A 222 27.74 4.41 -16.39
CA ARG A 222 27.37 3.44 -17.43
C ARG A 222 25.85 3.38 -17.65
N SER A 223 25.23 4.53 -17.96
CA SER A 223 23.78 4.66 -18.15
C SER A 223 23.23 3.71 -19.22
N ALA A 224 23.98 3.48 -20.31
CA ALA A 224 23.62 2.52 -21.36
C ALA A 224 23.44 1.09 -20.84
N ALA A 225 24.25 0.67 -19.86
CA ALA A 225 24.12 -0.65 -19.22
C ALA A 225 22.96 -0.71 -18.19
N ALA A 226 22.56 0.44 -17.65
CA ALA A 226 21.43 0.55 -16.71
C ALA A 226 20.07 0.48 -17.41
N LEU A 227 19.94 1.05 -18.62
CA LEU A 227 18.71 1.08 -19.41
C LEU A 227 17.99 -0.27 -19.57
N PRO A 228 18.63 -1.36 -20.04
CA PRO A 228 17.95 -2.64 -20.21
C PRO A 228 17.45 -3.23 -18.87
N LEU A 229 18.16 -2.94 -17.77
CA LEU A 229 17.77 -3.37 -16.43
C LEU A 229 16.55 -2.59 -15.94
N TYR A 230 16.53 -1.26 -16.08
CA TYR A 230 15.38 -0.44 -15.75
C TYR A 230 14.15 -0.79 -16.59
N ARG A 231 14.31 -0.98 -17.92
CA ARG A 231 13.22 -1.44 -18.80
C ARG A 231 12.67 -2.81 -18.36
N ALA A 232 13.53 -3.71 -17.90
CA ALA A 232 13.09 -5.01 -17.37
C ALA A 232 12.32 -4.89 -16.05
N VAL A 233 12.69 -3.96 -15.18
CA VAL A 233 11.95 -3.64 -13.93
C VAL A 233 10.60 -3.03 -14.26
N HIS A 234 10.58 -1.99 -15.10
CA HIS A 234 9.38 -1.26 -15.50
C HIS A 234 8.33 -2.14 -16.18
N ARG A 235 8.75 -3.14 -16.98
CA ARG A 235 7.83 -4.12 -17.58
C ARG A 235 7.11 -5.00 -16.55
N VAL A 236 7.76 -5.29 -15.43
CA VAL A 236 7.18 -6.12 -14.37
C VAL A 236 6.32 -5.28 -13.45
N ASP A 237 6.78 -4.07 -13.11
CA ASP A 237 6.12 -3.16 -12.19
C ASP A 237 6.49 -1.71 -12.56
N PRO A 238 5.63 -1.01 -13.32
CA PRO A 238 5.86 0.37 -13.73
C PRO A 238 5.99 1.33 -12.53
N SER A 239 5.38 1.01 -11.40
CA SER A 239 5.38 1.83 -10.19
C SER A 239 6.55 1.55 -9.24
N PHE A 240 7.48 0.66 -9.62
CA PHE A 240 8.55 0.25 -8.73
C PHE A 240 9.61 1.35 -8.54
N MET A 241 9.64 1.93 -7.33
CA MET A 241 10.58 3.00 -6.95
C MET A 241 10.57 4.15 -7.98
N ASP A 242 11.73 4.76 -8.26
CA ASP A 242 11.87 5.86 -9.23
C ASP A 242 12.15 5.37 -10.68
N THR A 243 11.85 4.11 -11.01
CA THR A 243 12.24 3.49 -12.29
C THR A 243 11.72 4.26 -13.51
N SER A 244 10.46 4.69 -13.55
CA SER A 244 9.92 5.46 -14.68
C SER A 244 10.61 6.81 -14.84
N ALA A 245 10.89 7.50 -13.72
CA ALA A 245 11.60 8.77 -13.72
C ALA A 245 13.06 8.60 -14.19
N ARG A 246 13.73 7.52 -13.78
CA ARG A 246 15.10 7.16 -14.24
C ARG A 246 15.13 6.89 -15.73
N LEU A 247 14.16 6.14 -16.26
CA LEU A 247 14.06 5.87 -17.70
C LEU A 247 13.86 7.15 -18.51
N ALA A 248 13.02 8.07 -18.05
CA ALA A 248 12.83 9.38 -18.68
C ALA A 248 14.13 10.19 -18.65
N ALA A 249 14.79 10.30 -17.49
CA ALA A 249 16.02 11.06 -17.33
C ALA A 249 17.19 10.55 -18.20
N ILE A 250 17.35 9.24 -18.34
CA ILE A 250 18.39 8.67 -19.21
C ILE A 250 18.04 8.89 -20.69
N SER A 251 16.78 8.74 -21.08
CA SER A 251 16.33 8.97 -22.45
C SER A 251 16.45 10.43 -22.90
N GLU A 252 16.31 11.38 -21.97
CA GLU A 252 16.52 12.81 -22.23
C GLU A 252 18.02 13.17 -22.29
N GLY A 253 18.87 12.47 -21.53
CA GLY A 253 20.32 12.65 -21.52
C GLY A 253 21.04 12.07 -22.75
N ASP A 254 20.54 10.96 -23.29
CA ASP A 254 21.08 10.27 -24.48
C ASP A 254 20.51 10.84 -25.81
N GLY A 255 20.07 12.09 -25.81
CA GLY A 255 19.51 12.79 -26.98
C GLY A 255 20.52 13.07 -28.10
N TYR A 256 21.12 12.01 -28.66
CA TYR A 256 21.57 11.86 -30.06
C TYR A 256 21.81 10.35 -30.29
N ASP A 257 21.04 9.77 -31.21
CA ASP A 257 21.04 8.37 -31.69
C ASP A 257 20.31 7.31 -30.85
N ASP A 258 19.00 7.15 -31.09
CA ASP A 258 18.36 5.84 -31.00
C ASP A 258 17.63 5.51 -32.32
N ALA A 259 18.43 5.11 -33.30
CA ALA A 259 17.99 4.41 -34.50
C ALA A 259 18.98 3.27 -34.82
N ALA A 260 19.30 2.42 -33.84
CA ALA A 260 19.76 1.03 -34.05
C ALA A 260 20.28 0.41 -32.75
N ALA A 261 19.45 -0.35 -32.01
CA ALA A 261 19.93 -1.46 -31.18
C ALA A 261 18.79 -2.39 -30.72
N ASP A 262 17.93 -2.82 -31.64
CA ASP A 262 17.31 -4.14 -31.52
C ASP A 262 18.19 -5.13 -32.32
N LEU A 263 18.50 -6.27 -31.69
CA LEU A 263 19.43 -7.36 -32.08
C LEU A 263 20.91 -7.20 -31.69
N ALA A 264 21.29 -7.82 -30.57
CA ALA A 264 22.22 -8.97 -30.58
C ALA A 264 22.40 -9.57 -29.17
N ALA A 265 22.24 -10.89 -29.09
CA ALA A 265 22.59 -11.70 -27.94
C ALA A 265 23.95 -12.40 -28.16
N ILE A 266 24.65 -12.66 -27.05
CA ILE A 266 25.72 -13.67 -26.83
C ILE A 266 27.14 -13.32 -27.33
N THR A 267 28.09 -13.11 -26.42
CA THR A 267 29.23 -14.04 -26.17
C THR A 267 30.10 -13.64 -24.97
N LEU A 268 30.66 -14.67 -24.34
CA LEU A 268 31.53 -14.70 -23.16
C LEU A 268 33.02 -14.76 -23.59
N ALA A 269 33.91 -14.48 -22.63
CA ALA A 269 35.39 -14.57 -22.64
C ALA A 269 36.13 -13.31 -23.16
N GLY A 270 37.20 -12.81 -22.55
CA GLY A 270 38.03 -13.26 -21.44
C GLY A 270 39.47 -12.79 -21.65
N VAL A 271 40.21 -12.59 -20.54
CA VAL A 271 41.68 -12.56 -20.40
C VAL A 271 42.43 -11.22 -20.61
N GLY A 272 42.90 -10.62 -19.50
CA GLY A 272 44.31 -10.74 -19.06
C GLY A 272 45.25 -9.52 -19.14
N GLN A 273 45.89 -9.24 -17.98
CA GLN A 273 47.25 -8.69 -17.77
C GLN A 273 47.48 -7.18 -18.02
N ASP A 274 48.31 -6.42 -17.28
CA ASP A 274 49.29 -6.68 -16.21
C ASP A 274 49.51 -5.40 -15.36
N VAL A 275 49.84 -5.63 -14.09
CA VAL A 275 50.76 -4.96 -13.14
C VAL A 275 51.46 -3.64 -13.54
N LEU A 276 51.52 -2.66 -12.62
CA LEU A 276 52.77 -2.01 -12.13
C LEU A 276 52.54 -1.05 -10.93
N GLU A 277 53.17 -1.43 -9.81
CA GLU A 277 53.88 -0.68 -8.76
C GLU A 277 53.53 0.80 -8.45
N GLY A 278 53.31 1.09 -7.16
CA GLY A 278 53.52 2.42 -6.56
C GLY A 278 55.01 2.72 -6.35
N PRO A 279 55.44 3.52 -5.36
CA PRO A 279 54.67 4.30 -4.38
C PRO A 279 55.14 5.78 -4.32
N ASP A 280 54.46 6.60 -3.53
CA ASP A 280 55.16 7.62 -2.71
C ASP A 280 54.28 7.97 -1.51
N GLY A 281 54.82 7.68 -0.33
CA GLY A 281 54.24 8.09 0.94
C GLY A 281 54.91 9.34 1.46
N VAL A 282 54.20 10.12 2.26
CA VAL A 282 54.67 10.62 3.56
C VAL A 282 53.49 11.13 4.39
N ASP A 283 53.41 10.56 5.58
CA ASP A 283 52.65 10.88 6.79
C ASP A 283 53.18 12.19 7.44
N PRO A 284 52.88 12.57 8.70
CA PRO A 284 51.63 12.64 9.48
C PRO A 284 51.45 14.04 10.14
N LEU A 285 50.37 14.25 10.91
CA LEU A 285 50.40 14.61 12.35
C LEU A 285 49.18 15.43 12.81
N PHE A 286 48.40 14.77 13.66
CA PHE A 286 47.90 15.20 14.98
C PHE A 286 47.41 16.65 15.20
N GLY A 287 46.20 16.74 15.76
CA GLY A 287 45.71 17.90 16.48
C GLY A 287 44.38 17.61 17.17
N SER A 288 44.46 17.02 18.36
CA SER A 288 43.35 16.79 19.30
C SER A 288 42.84 18.06 19.96
N GLU A 289 41.64 17.93 20.56
CA GLU A 289 40.96 18.71 21.61
C GLU A 289 39.63 19.29 21.07
N GLY A 290 38.46 18.91 21.56
CA GLY A 290 38.08 18.59 22.94
C GLY A 290 37.17 19.72 23.42
N ARG A 291 35.86 19.47 23.54
CA ARG A 291 34.95 20.30 24.35
C ARG A 291 33.66 19.57 24.69
N ASP A 292 33.52 19.32 25.99
CA ASP A 292 32.35 18.83 26.71
C ASP A 292 31.15 19.78 26.62
N LEU A 293 29.94 19.22 26.51
CA LEU A 293 28.72 19.85 26.99
C LEU A 293 27.85 18.84 27.74
N LYS A 294 27.54 19.22 28.99
CA LYS A 294 26.86 18.47 30.05
C LYS A 294 25.40 18.15 29.73
N LEU A 295 25.01 16.94 30.11
CA LEU A 295 23.63 16.47 30.29
C LEU A 295 23.12 16.85 31.69
N SER A 296 21.83 17.16 31.81
CA SER A 296 21.13 17.37 33.09
C SER A 296 19.94 16.42 33.20
N GLU A 297 19.90 15.69 34.32
CA GLU A 297 18.85 14.74 34.74
C GLU A 297 17.69 15.44 35.47
N PRO A 298 16.48 14.83 35.55
CA PRO A 298 15.46 15.19 36.54
C PRO A 298 15.28 14.13 37.64
N ASP A 299 14.99 14.60 38.85
CA ASP A 299 14.78 13.85 40.10
C ASP A 299 13.38 13.17 40.25
N PRO A 300 13.19 12.26 41.24
CA PRO A 300 12.20 11.16 41.24
C PRO A 300 10.90 11.44 42.06
N PRO A 301 9.95 10.47 42.22
CA PRO A 301 8.53 10.75 42.47
C PRO A 301 8.12 10.68 43.95
N SER A 302 7.03 11.38 44.28
CA SER A 302 6.34 11.26 45.57
C SER A 302 4.91 10.74 45.38
N GLY A 303 4.62 9.58 45.98
CA GLY A 303 3.31 8.93 45.98
C GLY A 303 2.35 9.43 47.07
N GLY A 304 1.08 9.02 46.95
CA GLY A 304 0.06 9.17 47.97
C GLY A 304 -1.32 8.70 47.48
N LEU A 305 -1.70 7.47 47.85
CA LEU A 305 -3.07 6.95 47.77
C LEU A 305 -3.91 7.49 48.95
N GLN A 306 -5.14 7.93 48.68
CA GLN A 306 -6.25 7.90 49.64
C GLN A 306 -7.57 7.51 48.93
N PRO A 307 -8.45 6.71 49.57
CA PRO A 307 -9.63 6.13 48.94
C PRO A 307 -10.94 6.91 49.18
N ASP A 308 -11.84 6.75 48.21
CA ASP A 308 -13.31 6.78 48.22
C ASP A 308 -14.07 7.77 49.10
N THR A 309 -14.76 8.70 48.43
CA THR A 309 -16.12 9.09 48.80
C THR A 309 -17.03 9.07 47.57
N ASP A 310 -18.13 8.33 47.73
CA ASP A 310 -19.19 8.06 46.78
C ASP A 310 -19.96 9.36 46.47
N VAL A 311 -19.83 9.87 45.25
CA VAL A 311 -20.61 11.03 44.76
C VAL A 311 -21.37 10.61 43.52
N PHE A 312 -22.69 10.67 43.65
CA PHE A 312 -23.70 10.51 42.60
C PHE A 312 -23.19 10.96 41.23
N ARG A 313 -23.20 10.04 40.26
CA ARG A 313 -22.98 10.33 38.84
C ARG A 313 -24.11 11.22 38.33
N GLU A 314 -23.93 12.53 38.53
CA GLU A 314 -24.63 13.53 37.74
C GLU A 314 -24.17 13.34 36.29
N LYS A 315 -25.14 13.14 35.40
CA LYS A 315 -24.90 12.88 33.97
C LYS A 315 -24.16 14.09 33.41
N ALA A 316 -22.84 13.99 33.31
CA ALA A 316 -21.98 15.05 32.82
C ALA A 316 -22.54 15.64 31.52
N MET A 317 -22.88 16.93 31.56
CA MET A 317 -23.15 17.70 30.34
C MET A 317 -21.92 17.56 29.44
N VAL A 318 -22.12 17.01 28.25
CA VAL A 318 -21.11 16.96 27.19
C VAL A 318 -20.64 18.41 26.95
N PRO A 319 -19.33 18.70 26.94
CA PRO A 319 -18.84 20.06 26.74
C PRO A 319 -19.34 20.60 25.40
N VAL A 320 -19.95 21.79 25.42
CA VAL A 320 -20.28 22.56 24.20
C VAL A 320 -18.95 22.97 23.56
N GLN A 321 -18.61 22.38 22.42
CA GLN A 321 -17.44 22.78 21.65
C GLN A 321 -17.80 23.95 20.75
N PRO A 322 -16.98 25.02 20.69
CA PRO A 322 -17.20 26.13 19.78
C PRO A 322 -17.09 25.65 18.33
N LEU A 323 -18.02 26.09 17.48
CA LEU A 323 -17.91 25.89 16.03
C LEU A 323 -16.64 26.63 15.52
N PRO A 324 -15.95 26.12 14.48
CA PRO A 324 -14.83 26.81 13.87
C PRO A 324 -15.24 28.21 13.40
N THR A 325 -14.35 29.17 13.57
CA THR A 325 -14.56 30.61 13.36
C THR A 325 -14.03 31.09 12.01
N GLY A 326 -14.04 30.24 10.97
CA GLY A 326 -13.62 30.65 9.63
C GLY A 326 -14.54 31.75 9.08
N PRO A 327 -14.05 32.62 8.17
CA PRO A 327 -14.89 33.62 7.54
C PRO A 327 -16.02 32.93 6.75
N THR A 328 -17.26 33.32 6.99
CA THR A 328 -18.41 32.81 6.24
C THR A 328 -18.66 33.70 5.02
N ASP A 329 -18.81 33.09 3.85
CA ASP A 329 -19.10 33.78 2.59
C ASP A 329 -20.35 33.20 1.92
N PRO A 330 -21.50 33.88 2.01
CA PRO A 330 -22.73 33.45 1.38
C PRO A 330 -22.65 33.35 -0.15
N ALA A 331 -21.84 34.18 -0.81
CA ALA A 331 -21.71 34.18 -2.26
C ALA A 331 -20.94 32.95 -2.75
N LEU A 332 -19.83 32.62 -2.08
CA LEU A 332 -19.07 31.38 -2.36
C LEU A 332 -19.92 30.13 -2.09
N LEU A 333 -20.78 30.17 -1.08
CA LEU A 333 -21.71 29.07 -0.80
C LEU A 333 -22.73 28.90 -1.93
N GLU A 334 -23.34 29.98 -2.39
CA GLU A 334 -24.32 29.95 -3.48
C GLU A 334 -23.69 29.46 -4.78
N GLU A 335 -22.47 29.92 -5.10
CA GLU A 335 -21.71 29.48 -6.27
C GLU A 335 -21.40 27.97 -6.22
N ALA A 336 -20.88 27.47 -5.10
CA ALA A 336 -20.55 26.05 -4.94
C ALA A 336 -21.78 25.15 -5.02
N LEU A 337 -22.92 25.59 -4.44
CA LEU A 337 -24.19 24.87 -4.55
C LEU A 337 -24.74 24.91 -5.97
N ALA A 338 -24.65 26.04 -6.68
CA ALA A 338 -25.08 26.15 -8.07
C ALA A 338 -24.24 25.25 -8.99
N GLU A 339 -22.94 25.11 -8.74
CA GLU A 339 -22.09 24.16 -9.45
C GLU A 339 -22.50 22.71 -9.20
N LEU A 340 -22.79 22.34 -7.95
CA LEU A 340 -23.30 21.00 -7.64
C LEU A 340 -24.62 20.72 -8.38
N GLU A 341 -25.52 21.71 -8.46
CA GLU A 341 -26.80 21.57 -9.15
C GLU A 341 -26.64 21.37 -10.66
N ARG A 342 -25.61 21.99 -11.28
CA ARG A 342 -25.30 21.83 -12.71
C ARG A 342 -24.78 20.44 -13.07
N MET A 343 -24.20 19.70 -12.13
CA MET A 343 -23.73 18.34 -12.41
C MET A 343 -24.91 17.45 -12.83
N VAL A 344 -24.77 16.73 -13.94
CA VAL A 344 -25.81 15.83 -14.44
C VAL A 344 -26.05 14.68 -13.47
N GLY A 345 -27.30 14.33 -13.23
CA GLY A 345 -27.67 13.23 -12.32
C GLY A 345 -27.37 13.54 -10.85
N LEU A 346 -26.94 12.52 -10.09
CA LEU A 346 -26.50 12.64 -8.69
C LEU A 346 -27.54 13.20 -7.70
N GLU A 347 -28.84 13.09 -8.00
CA GLU A 347 -29.92 13.60 -7.13
C GLU A 347 -29.83 13.14 -5.65
N PRO A 348 -29.47 11.87 -5.34
CA PRO A 348 -29.23 11.47 -3.95
C PRO A 348 -28.13 12.28 -3.27
N VAL A 349 -27.03 12.54 -4.00
CA VAL A 349 -25.89 13.32 -3.52
C VAL A 349 -26.28 14.78 -3.30
N LYS A 350 -26.93 15.41 -4.28
CA LYS A 350 -27.41 16.79 -4.21
C LYS A 350 -28.30 17.01 -2.98
N ARG A 351 -29.25 16.11 -2.73
CA ARG A 351 -30.11 16.14 -1.54
C ARG A 351 -29.32 16.02 -0.24
N GLN A 352 -28.34 15.12 -0.18
CA GLN A 352 -27.51 14.93 0.99
C GLN A 352 -26.67 16.18 1.31
N VAL A 353 -26.05 16.80 0.31
CA VAL A 353 -25.25 18.02 0.47
C VAL A 353 -26.12 19.19 0.90
N LYS A 354 -27.30 19.37 0.28
CA LYS A 354 -28.29 20.37 0.69
C LYS A 354 -28.72 20.18 2.16
N ALA A 355 -29.00 18.95 2.57
CA ALA A 355 -29.38 18.64 3.94
C ALA A 355 -28.26 18.98 4.93
N LEU A 356 -27.01 18.66 4.60
CA LEU A 356 -25.85 18.98 5.42
C LEU A 356 -25.62 20.49 5.53
N SER A 357 -25.71 21.21 4.41
CA SER A 357 -25.60 22.69 4.38
C SER A 357 -26.67 23.33 5.27
N ALA A 358 -27.92 22.85 5.19
CA ALA A 358 -29.00 23.32 6.05
C ALA A 358 -28.75 23.04 7.53
N GLN A 359 -28.29 21.83 7.88
CA GLN A 359 -27.92 21.47 9.26
C GLN A 359 -26.82 22.37 9.81
N LEU A 360 -25.81 22.68 9.00
CA LEU A 360 -24.70 23.55 9.37
C LEU A 360 -25.13 25.00 9.58
N ASN A 361 -25.99 25.53 8.72
CA ASN A 361 -26.56 26.86 8.88
C ASN A 361 -27.38 26.97 10.17
N MET A 362 -28.24 25.98 10.45
CA MET A 362 -29.02 25.94 11.69
C MET A 362 -28.13 25.79 12.93
N ALA A 363 -27.08 24.98 12.85
CA ALA A 363 -26.08 24.82 13.91
C ALA A 363 -25.44 26.18 14.28
N ARG A 364 -25.07 27.01 13.30
CA ARG A 364 -24.54 28.35 13.58
C ARG A 364 -25.55 29.27 14.25
N LEU A 365 -26.79 29.32 13.74
CA LEU A 365 -27.83 30.17 14.33
C LEU A 365 -28.10 29.81 15.79
N ARG A 366 -28.12 28.50 16.09
CA ARG A 366 -28.26 28.00 17.46
C ARG A 366 -27.07 28.39 18.34
N ALA A 367 -25.84 28.22 17.86
CA ALA A 367 -24.63 28.60 18.59
C ALA A 367 -24.58 30.11 18.87
N GLY A 368 -24.95 30.95 17.91
CA GLY A 368 -25.03 32.40 18.08
C GLY A 368 -26.08 32.85 19.10
N GLN A 369 -27.07 32.00 19.39
CA GLN A 369 -28.08 32.21 20.44
C GLN A 369 -27.72 31.54 21.78
N GLY A 370 -26.50 31.00 21.91
CA GLY A 370 -26.05 30.28 23.11
C GLY A 370 -26.76 28.94 23.35
N LEU A 371 -27.47 28.41 22.34
CA LEU A 371 -28.10 27.10 22.42
C LEU A 371 -27.04 26.00 22.25
N PRO A 372 -27.19 24.84 22.91
CA PRO A 372 -26.31 23.71 22.67
C PRO A 372 -26.47 23.22 21.24
N VAL A 373 -25.33 22.97 20.61
CA VAL A 373 -25.18 22.47 19.25
C VAL A 373 -24.25 21.28 19.30
N GLN A 374 -24.64 20.18 18.64
CA GLN A 374 -23.70 19.10 18.39
C GLN A 374 -22.96 19.40 17.09
N PRO A 375 -21.62 19.40 17.08
CA PRO A 375 -20.87 19.55 15.85
C PRO A 375 -21.24 18.38 14.91
N PRO A 376 -21.61 18.66 13.65
CA PRO A 376 -21.96 17.59 12.72
C PRO A 376 -20.74 16.72 12.44
N LYS A 377 -20.99 15.44 12.21
CA LYS A 377 -19.94 14.49 11.81
C LYS A 377 -19.43 14.86 10.43
N ARG A 378 -18.11 15.00 10.29
CA ARG A 378 -17.48 15.68 9.15
C ARG A 378 -16.85 14.75 8.11
N HIS A 379 -16.71 13.47 8.40
CA HIS A 379 -16.05 12.53 7.48
C HIS A 379 -17.08 11.76 6.65
N PHE A 380 -16.75 11.50 5.39
CA PHE A 380 -17.64 10.89 4.41
C PHE A 380 -17.10 9.59 3.84
N VAL A 381 -18.00 8.71 3.45
CA VAL A 381 -17.71 7.54 2.61
C VAL A 381 -18.42 7.73 1.28
N PHE A 382 -17.66 7.82 0.19
CA PHE A 382 -18.16 7.93 -1.16
C PHE A 382 -18.10 6.54 -1.82
N SER A 383 -19.26 5.97 -2.10
CA SER A 383 -19.40 4.61 -2.60
C SER A 383 -19.97 4.62 -4.01
N GLY A 384 -19.21 4.19 -5.01
CA GLY A 384 -19.73 4.05 -6.37
C GLY A 384 -18.67 3.76 -7.43
N PRO A 385 -19.08 3.34 -8.65
CA PRO A 385 -18.17 3.03 -9.75
C PRO A 385 -17.27 4.19 -10.18
N SER A 386 -16.21 3.89 -10.94
CA SER A 386 -15.31 4.91 -11.49
C SER A 386 -16.06 5.86 -12.43
N GLY A 387 -15.65 7.13 -12.45
CA GLY A 387 -16.21 8.17 -13.32
C GLY A 387 -17.63 8.64 -13.01
N THR A 388 -18.14 8.37 -11.80
CA THR A 388 -19.44 8.87 -11.30
C THR A 388 -19.36 10.25 -10.63
N GLY A 389 -18.20 10.92 -10.66
CA GLY A 389 -18.04 12.30 -10.17
C GLY A 389 -17.63 12.45 -8.69
N LYS A 390 -17.19 11.37 -8.02
CA LYS A 390 -16.74 11.38 -6.61
C LYS A 390 -15.74 12.50 -6.29
N THR A 391 -14.65 12.60 -7.04
CA THR A 391 -13.59 13.60 -6.82
C THR A 391 -14.08 15.02 -7.08
N THR A 392 -14.91 15.21 -8.11
CA THR A 392 -15.53 16.52 -8.43
C THR A 392 -16.43 16.99 -7.29
N VAL A 393 -17.29 16.10 -6.77
CA VAL A 393 -18.15 16.41 -5.62
C VAL A 393 -17.33 16.67 -4.36
N ALA A 394 -16.23 15.95 -4.13
CA ALA A 394 -15.34 16.21 -3.00
C ALA A 394 -14.75 17.63 -3.03
N ARG A 395 -14.34 18.11 -4.21
CA ARG A 395 -13.85 19.49 -4.40
C ARG A 395 -14.92 20.53 -4.14
N ILE A 396 -16.16 20.28 -4.60
CA ILE A 396 -17.30 21.17 -4.32
C ILE A 396 -17.60 21.19 -2.81
N LEU A 397 -17.57 20.04 -2.14
CA LEU A 397 -17.77 19.97 -0.69
C LEU A 397 -16.70 20.74 0.09
N GLY A 398 -15.45 20.71 -0.34
CA GLY A 398 -14.38 21.54 0.25
C GLY A 398 -14.74 23.03 0.22
N ARG A 399 -15.16 23.54 -0.94
CA ARG A 399 -15.65 24.93 -1.09
C ARG A 399 -16.89 25.22 -0.25
N VAL A 400 -17.85 24.30 -0.20
CA VAL A 400 -19.04 24.45 0.67
C VAL A 400 -18.63 24.57 2.13
N PHE A 401 -17.74 23.71 2.63
CA PHE A 401 -17.29 23.76 4.03
C PHE A 401 -16.44 24.98 4.34
N TYR A 402 -15.61 25.43 3.40
CA TYR A 402 -14.86 26.67 3.51
C TYR A 402 -15.76 27.91 3.53
N ALA A 403 -16.75 28.01 2.63
CA ALA A 403 -17.72 29.11 2.60
C ALA A 403 -18.59 29.14 3.86
N LEU A 404 -18.77 27.98 4.47
CA LEU A 404 -19.39 27.79 5.78
C LEU A 404 -18.38 28.04 6.94
N GLY A 405 -17.13 28.40 6.70
CA GLY A 405 -16.14 28.66 7.76
C GLY A 405 -15.85 27.46 8.68
N LEU A 406 -16.15 26.23 8.23
CA LEU A 406 -15.80 24.99 8.93
C LEU A 406 -14.34 24.57 8.72
N LEU A 407 -13.80 24.99 7.58
CA LEU A 407 -12.45 24.71 7.13
C LEU A 407 -11.71 26.04 6.94
N GLY A 408 -10.38 26.00 7.10
CA GLY A 408 -9.52 27.18 6.92
C GLY A 408 -9.25 27.50 5.44
N GLY A 409 -9.52 26.55 4.54
CA GLY A 409 -9.40 26.67 3.09
C GLY A 409 -10.31 25.66 2.38
N ASP A 410 -10.38 25.78 1.06
CA ASP A 410 -11.19 24.93 0.17
C ASP A 410 -10.38 23.88 -0.60
N HIS A 411 -9.08 23.78 -0.33
CA HIS A 411 -8.17 22.89 -1.02
C HIS A 411 -8.52 21.41 -0.77
N LEU A 412 -8.27 20.61 -1.80
CA LEU A 412 -8.45 19.17 -1.81
C LEU A 412 -7.09 18.51 -2.01
N VAL A 413 -6.68 17.66 -1.06
CA VAL A 413 -5.53 16.76 -1.20
C VAL A 413 -6.06 15.40 -1.61
N GLU A 414 -5.73 14.98 -2.82
CA GLU A 414 -6.05 13.64 -3.32
C GLU A 414 -4.92 12.68 -2.92
N ALA A 415 -5.30 11.52 -2.42
CA ALA A 415 -4.39 10.51 -1.89
C ALA A 415 -4.81 9.12 -2.35
N GLN A 416 -3.82 8.30 -2.68
CA GLN A 416 -3.98 6.87 -2.90
C GLN A 416 -3.15 6.09 -1.87
N ARG A 417 -3.24 4.77 -1.91
CA ARG A 417 -2.41 3.90 -1.08
C ARG A 417 -0.93 4.24 -1.17
N ALA A 418 -0.42 4.46 -2.38
CA ALA A 418 0.99 4.74 -2.60
C ALA A 418 1.45 6.03 -1.89
N ASP A 419 0.55 6.99 -1.69
CA ASP A 419 0.85 8.26 -1.01
C ASP A 419 0.84 8.12 0.51
N LEU A 420 -0.01 7.24 1.04
CA LEU A 420 -0.17 7.02 2.48
C LEU A 420 0.79 5.97 3.03
N VAL A 421 1.14 4.97 2.23
CA VAL A 421 1.93 3.81 2.67
C VAL A 421 3.39 3.99 2.27
N GLY A 422 4.29 3.83 3.26
CA GLY A 422 5.72 3.89 3.03
C GLY A 422 6.25 2.61 2.41
N GLU A 423 7.32 2.72 1.63
CA GLU A 423 8.00 1.56 1.02
C GLU A 423 8.74 0.70 2.04
N TYR A 424 9.05 1.29 3.20
CA TYR A 424 9.78 0.66 4.29
C TYR A 424 9.03 0.87 5.60
N LEU A 425 9.26 -0.03 6.54
CA LEU A 425 8.58 0.08 7.81
C LEU A 425 9.03 1.28 8.64
N GLY A 426 8.09 1.88 9.38
CA GLY A 426 8.28 3.11 10.15
C GLY A 426 8.11 4.37 9.30
N GLN A 427 8.15 4.26 7.97
CA GLN A 427 7.91 5.39 7.08
C GLN A 427 6.42 5.64 6.82
N THR A 428 5.59 4.60 6.89
CA THR A 428 4.14 4.74 6.66
C THR A 428 3.52 5.74 7.61
N ALA A 429 3.84 5.70 8.90
CA ALA A 429 3.31 6.66 9.85
C ALA A 429 3.77 8.09 9.53
N VAL A 430 5.05 8.29 9.19
CA VAL A 430 5.59 9.62 8.83
C VAL A 430 4.91 10.15 7.57
N LYS A 431 4.89 9.33 6.51
CA LYS A 431 4.32 9.69 5.20
C LYS A 431 2.82 10.01 5.30
N ALA A 432 2.07 9.18 6.02
CA ALA A 432 0.66 9.43 6.28
C ALA A 432 0.44 10.73 7.08
N ASN A 433 1.26 11.01 8.11
CA ASN A 433 1.15 12.26 8.86
C ASN A 433 1.46 13.47 8.00
N GLU A 434 2.54 13.45 7.21
CA GLU A 434 2.91 14.56 6.31
C GLU A 434 1.80 14.84 5.29
N LEU A 435 1.21 13.79 4.71
CA LEU A 435 0.11 13.94 3.78
C LEU A 435 -1.14 14.51 4.46
N ILE A 436 -1.46 14.03 5.67
CA ILE A 436 -2.59 14.56 6.45
C ILE A 436 -2.34 16.01 6.87
N ASP A 437 -1.11 16.37 7.27
CA ASP A 437 -0.71 17.74 7.60
C ASP A 437 -0.94 18.68 6.42
N SER A 438 -0.63 18.23 5.20
CA SER A 438 -0.89 19.00 3.97
C SER A 438 -2.37 19.26 3.69
N ALA A 439 -3.26 18.42 4.24
CA ALA A 439 -4.71 18.54 4.11
C ALA A 439 -5.38 19.28 5.28
N ILE A 440 -4.63 19.64 6.34
CA ILE A 440 -5.19 20.39 7.46
C ILE A 440 -5.71 21.74 6.97
N GLY A 441 -6.92 22.06 7.40
CA GLY A 441 -7.66 23.23 6.97
C GLY A 441 -8.47 22.98 5.70
N GLY A 442 -8.39 21.81 5.08
CA GLY A 442 -9.09 21.46 3.84
C GLY A 442 -9.70 20.05 3.87
N VAL A 443 -9.71 19.40 2.71
CA VAL A 443 -10.27 18.06 2.51
C VAL A 443 -9.19 17.07 2.10
N LEU A 444 -9.09 15.95 2.80
CA LEU A 444 -8.31 14.78 2.39
C LEU A 444 -9.23 13.76 1.70
N PHE A 445 -8.99 13.50 0.43
CA PHE A 445 -9.73 12.52 -0.37
C PHE A 445 -8.86 11.29 -0.61
N VAL A 446 -9.24 10.17 -0.01
CA VAL A 446 -8.52 8.89 -0.15
C VAL A 446 -9.26 8.02 -1.16
N ASP A 447 -8.72 7.91 -2.37
CA ASP A 447 -9.30 7.07 -3.42
C ASP A 447 -8.91 5.60 -3.25
N GLU A 448 -9.81 4.72 -3.66
CA GLU A 448 -9.74 3.27 -3.45
C GLU A 448 -9.29 2.89 -2.02
N ALA A 449 -9.88 3.53 -1.01
CA ALA A 449 -9.45 3.42 0.39
C ALA A 449 -9.40 1.98 0.93
N TYR A 450 -10.19 1.07 0.35
CA TYR A 450 -10.17 -0.36 0.70
C TYR A 450 -8.82 -1.03 0.41
N SER A 451 -8.02 -0.47 -0.49
CA SER A 451 -6.66 -0.93 -0.79
C SER A 451 -5.71 -0.76 0.39
N LEU A 452 -6.04 0.07 1.39
CA LEU A 452 -5.30 0.19 2.65
C LEU A 452 -5.52 -1.02 3.58
N SER A 453 -6.55 -1.84 3.34
CA SER A 453 -6.92 -2.97 4.18
C SER A 453 -6.95 -4.25 3.34
N ASN A 454 -5.78 -4.81 3.00
CA ASN A 454 -5.68 -6.07 2.26
C ASN A 454 -5.59 -7.27 3.21
N SER A 455 -6.66 -8.07 3.24
CA SER A 455 -6.71 -9.35 3.98
C SER A 455 -6.21 -10.56 3.16
N GLY A 456 -5.84 -10.37 1.89
CA GLY A 456 -5.47 -11.44 0.96
C GLY A 456 -4.02 -11.95 1.05
N TYR A 457 -3.12 -11.20 1.68
CA TYR A 457 -1.77 -11.69 1.98
C TYR A 457 -1.82 -12.45 3.31
N GLY A 458 -1.30 -13.69 3.35
CA GLY A 458 -1.35 -14.56 4.54
C GLY A 458 -0.66 -14.05 5.83
N LYS A 459 -0.25 -12.77 5.86
CA LYS A 459 0.25 -12.04 7.03
C LYS A 459 -0.52 -10.73 7.34
N GLY A 460 -1.55 -10.38 6.57
CA GLY A 460 -2.16 -9.04 6.62
C GLY A 460 -1.23 -7.97 6.06
N ASP A 461 -1.79 -6.92 5.50
CA ASP A 461 -1.05 -5.78 4.98
C ASP A 461 -0.76 -4.79 6.10
N ALA A 462 0.22 -5.16 6.92
CA ALA A 462 0.51 -4.46 8.15
C ALA A 462 0.92 -2.99 7.93
N TYR A 463 1.38 -2.62 6.72
CA TYR A 463 1.67 -1.24 6.35
C TYR A 463 0.40 -0.45 6.03
N GLY A 464 -0.51 -1.03 5.24
CA GLY A 464 -1.82 -0.44 5.01
C GLY A 464 -2.61 -0.24 6.31
N ASP A 465 -2.57 -1.23 7.20
CA ASP A 465 -3.20 -1.14 8.52
C ASP A 465 -2.61 0.00 9.36
N GLU A 466 -1.28 0.22 9.31
CA GLU A 466 -0.63 1.33 10.00
C GLU A 466 -1.08 2.69 9.47
N ALA A 467 -1.14 2.85 8.14
CA ALA A 467 -1.67 4.07 7.51
C ALA A 467 -3.12 4.33 7.94
N LEU A 468 -3.94 3.27 8.00
CA LEU A 468 -5.34 3.38 8.42
C LEU A 468 -5.48 3.80 9.89
N GLN A 469 -4.64 3.27 10.78
CA GLN A 469 -4.62 3.68 12.19
C GLN A 469 -4.21 5.15 12.36
N VAL A 470 -3.20 5.61 11.61
CA VAL A 470 -2.81 7.03 11.61
C VAL A 470 -3.95 7.90 11.10
N LEU A 471 -4.58 7.52 9.98
CA LEU A 471 -5.73 8.24 9.43
C LEU A 471 -6.89 8.34 10.43
N LEU A 472 -7.23 7.23 11.10
CA LEU A 472 -8.27 7.18 12.12
C LEU A 472 -7.99 8.10 13.31
N LYS A 473 -6.75 8.06 13.83
CA LYS A 473 -6.33 8.91 14.94
C LYS A 473 -6.39 10.39 14.56
N ARG A 474 -5.86 10.73 13.40
CA ARG A 474 -5.80 12.11 12.91
C ARG A 474 -7.16 12.66 12.51
N ALA A 475 -8.05 11.83 11.98
CA ALA A 475 -9.44 12.20 11.74
C ALA A 475 -10.15 12.60 13.05
N GLU A 476 -9.84 11.94 14.17
CA GLU A 476 -10.38 12.33 15.48
C GLU A 476 -9.70 13.59 16.03
N ASP A 477 -8.37 13.60 16.10
CA ASP A 477 -7.57 14.65 16.74
C ASP A 477 -7.74 16.01 16.02
N ASN A 478 -7.90 15.99 14.68
CA ASN A 478 -7.99 17.17 13.84
C ASN A 478 -9.39 17.41 13.25
N ARG A 479 -10.44 16.78 13.80
CA ARG A 479 -11.81 16.83 13.28
C ARG A 479 -12.39 18.23 13.05
N ASP A 480 -11.87 19.24 13.75
CA ASP A 480 -12.35 20.62 13.61
C ASP A 480 -11.75 21.37 12.42
N HIS A 481 -10.64 20.87 11.88
CA HIS A 481 -9.89 21.49 10.80
C HIS A 481 -9.69 20.57 9.59
N LEU A 482 -10.12 19.31 9.65
CA LEU A 482 -9.91 18.33 8.58
C LEU A 482 -11.21 17.61 8.25
N VAL A 483 -11.54 17.56 6.97
CA VAL A 483 -12.57 16.66 6.42
C VAL A 483 -11.86 15.51 5.71
N VAL A 484 -12.27 14.28 5.99
CA VAL A 484 -11.71 13.08 5.34
C VAL A 484 -12.83 12.41 4.56
N ILE A 485 -12.57 12.12 3.29
CA ILE A 485 -13.49 11.43 2.39
C ILE A 485 -12.82 10.14 1.93
N LEU A 486 -13.37 8.99 2.32
CA LEU A 486 -12.93 7.69 1.81
C LEU A 486 -13.76 7.34 0.59
N ALA A 487 -13.13 7.08 -0.54
CA ALA A 487 -13.79 6.74 -1.79
C ALA A 487 -13.43 5.35 -2.29
N GLY A 488 -14.36 4.72 -3.01
CA GLY A 488 -14.11 3.43 -3.67
C GLY A 488 -15.37 2.78 -4.22
N TYR A 489 -15.19 1.59 -4.80
CA TYR A 489 -16.29 0.74 -5.24
C TYR A 489 -17.12 0.25 -4.04
N PRO A 490 -18.45 0.07 -4.19
CA PRO A 490 -19.35 -0.29 -3.10
C PRO A 490 -18.89 -1.50 -2.28
N GLU A 491 -18.57 -2.61 -2.95
CA GLU A 491 -18.13 -3.85 -2.29
C GLU A 491 -16.79 -3.70 -1.56
N GLY A 492 -15.88 -2.89 -2.11
CA GLY A 492 -14.60 -2.58 -1.46
C GLY A 492 -14.82 -1.79 -0.18
N MET A 493 -15.67 -0.76 -0.22
CA MET A 493 -15.99 0.08 0.93
C MET A 493 -16.75 -0.69 2.01
N ASP A 494 -17.69 -1.57 1.63
CA ASP A 494 -18.41 -2.42 2.58
C ASP A 494 -17.45 -3.34 3.34
N ARG A 495 -16.50 -3.97 2.62
CA ARG A 495 -15.45 -4.80 3.22
C ARG A 495 -14.54 -4.00 4.16
N LEU A 496 -14.09 -2.81 3.73
CA LEU A 496 -13.24 -1.94 4.54
C LEU A 496 -13.93 -1.53 5.86
N LEU A 497 -15.19 -1.11 5.78
CA LEU A 497 -15.97 -0.69 6.94
C LEU A 497 -16.27 -1.87 7.88
N ALA A 498 -16.55 -3.05 7.34
CA ALA A 498 -16.78 -4.26 8.13
C ALA A 498 -15.51 -4.75 8.85
N ALA A 499 -14.35 -4.62 8.21
CA ALA A 499 -13.06 -5.05 8.77
C ALA A 499 -12.58 -4.16 9.93
N ASN A 500 -13.01 -2.88 9.97
CA ASN A 500 -12.49 -1.89 10.91
C ASN A 500 -13.63 -1.15 11.64
N PRO A 501 -14.05 -1.61 12.84
CA PRO A 501 -15.11 -0.95 13.62
C PRO A 501 -14.84 0.54 13.93
N GLY A 502 -13.56 0.92 14.01
CA GLY A 502 -13.13 2.31 14.19
C GLY A 502 -13.59 3.23 13.05
N LEU A 503 -13.62 2.73 11.81
CA LEU A 503 -14.11 3.47 10.65
C LEU A 503 -15.61 3.65 10.70
N SER A 504 -16.38 2.59 10.99
CA SER A 504 -17.85 2.67 11.03
C SER A 504 -18.36 3.70 12.05
N SER A 505 -17.61 3.90 13.14
CA SER A 505 -17.96 4.89 14.18
C SER A 505 -17.73 6.35 13.76
N ARG A 506 -16.65 6.61 12.98
CA ARG A 506 -16.19 7.96 12.59
C ARG A 506 -16.70 8.42 11.24
N PHE A 507 -16.92 7.48 10.32
CA PHE A 507 -17.37 7.72 8.95
C PHE A 507 -18.83 7.28 8.78
N THR A 508 -19.75 7.98 9.45
CA THR A 508 -21.17 7.60 9.40
C THR A 508 -21.95 8.21 8.23
N SER A 509 -21.36 9.17 7.52
CA SER A 509 -22.01 9.86 6.40
C SER A 509 -21.65 9.18 5.08
N ARG A 510 -22.43 8.16 4.70
CA ARG A 510 -22.27 7.49 3.40
C ARG A 510 -23.02 8.26 2.31
N VAL A 511 -22.37 8.40 1.16
CA VAL A 511 -22.92 9.01 -0.05
C VAL A 511 -22.73 8.02 -1.19
N ASP A 512 -23.83 7.60 -1.79
CA ASP A 512 -23.82 6.65 -2.90
C ASP A 512 -23.82 7.38 -4.25
N PHE A 513 -22.94 6.94 -5.14
CA PHE A 513 -22.72 7.46 -6.49
C PHE A 513 -23.12 6.36 -7.49
N PRO A 514 -24.39 6.28 -7.89
CA PRO A 514 -24.84 5.27 -8.83
C PRO A 514 -24.26 5.50 -10.22
N SER A 515 -24.20 4.44 -11.03
CA SER A 515 -23.90 4.54 -12.47
C SER A 515 -24.92 5.44 -13.17
N TYR A 516 -24.48 6.16 -14.19
CA TYR A 516 -25.35 7.07 -14.93
C TYR A 516 -26.33 6.30 -15.82
N ARG A 517 -27.57 6.79 -15.88
CA ARG A 517 -28.59 6.32 -16.81
C ARG A 517 -28.31 6.81 -18.23
N PRO A 518 -28.86 6.16 -19.27
CA PRO A 518 -28.57 6.53 -20.67
C PRO A 518 -28.77 8.01 -20.97
N PHE A 519 -29.88 8.59 -20.51
CA PHE A 519 -30.13 10.02 -20.72
C PHE A 519 -29.16 10.93 -19.95
N GLU A 520 -28.67 10.50 -18.79
CA GLU A 520 -27.66 11.24 -18.02
C GLU A 520 -26.31 11.22 -18.74
N LEU A 521 -25.94 10.08 -19.35
CA LEU A 521 -24.75 9.98 -20.20
C LEU A 521 -24.83 10.89 -21.43
N THR A 522 -25.96 10.90 -22.13
CA THR A 522 -26.18 11.81 -23.27
C THR A 522 -26.02 13.27 -22.84
N SER A 523 -26.68 13.66 -21.74
CA SER A 523 -26.57 15.02 -21.20
C SER A 523 -25.15 15.38 -20.75
N ILE A 524 -24.36 14.43 -20.25
CA ILE A 524 -22.93 14.66 -19.96
C ILE A 524 -22.18 14.98 -21.25
N GLY A 525 -22.43 14.25 -22.34
CA GLY A 525 -21.82 14.53 -23.64
C GLY A 525 -22.20 15.89 -24.22
N GLU A 526 -23.46 16.32 -24.04
CA GLU A 526 -23.93 17.66 -24.43
C GLU A 526 -23.24 18.76 -23.61
N VAL A 527 -23.15 18.59 -22.29
CA VAL A 527 -22.48 19.55 -21.39
C VAL A 527 -20.99 19.66 -21.73
N LEU A 528 -20.29 18.54 -21.95
CA LEU A 528 -18.87 18.55 -22.31
C LEU A 528 -18.62 19.30 -23.63
N ALA A 529 -19.45 19.11 -24.64
CA ALA A 529 -19.34 19.85 -25.90
C ALA A 529 -19.59 21.34 -25.67
N ALA A 530 -20.69 21.69 -25.00
CA ALA A 530 -21.07 23.09 -24.75
C ALA A 530 -20.02 23.87 -23.95
N GLU A 531 -19.41 23.27 -22.93
CA GLU A 531 -18.34 23.89 -22.12
C GLU A 531 -17.10 24.23 -22.94
N ASN A 532 -16.84 23.48 -24.01
CA ASN A 532 -15.71 23.70 -24.92
C ASN A 532 -16.09 24.49 -26.18
N GLY A 533 -17.34 24.96 -26.28
CA GLY A 533 -17.83 25.72 -27.44
C GLY A 533 -18.13 24.86 -28.66
N ASP A 534 -18.24 23.55 -28.47
CA ASP A 534 -18.62 22.58 -29.50
C ASP A 534 -20.12 22.23 -29.42
N VAL A 535 -20.64 21.69 -30.51
CA VAL A 535 -22.00 21.13 -30.62
C VAL A 535 -21.96 19.79 -31.34
N TRP A 536 -22.83 18.88 -30.94
CA TRP A 536 -23.12 17.67 -31.70
C TRP A 536 -24.14 18.01 -32.79
N ASP A 537 -23.92 17.56 -34.03
CA ASP A 537 -24.98 17.61 -35.03
C ASP A 537 -26.13 16.63 -34.67
N GLU A 538 -27.27 16.78 -35.34
CA GLU A 538 -28.49 16.03 -35.00
C GLU A 538 -28.28 14.51 -35.08
N GLU A 539 -27.60 14.05 -36.14
CA GLU A 539 -27.28 12.62 -36.34
C GLU A 539 -26.30 12.09 -35.29
N ALA A 540 -25.26 12.84 -34.94
CA ALA A 540 -24.30 12.44 -33.91
C ALA A 540 -24.95 12.42 -32.52
N LEU A 541 -25.84 13.36 -32.21
CA LEU A 541 -26.53 13.40 -30.92
C LEU A 541 -27.48 12.22 -30.75
N ASP A 542 -28.22 11.85 -31.81
CA ASP A 542 -29.06 10.66 -31.81
C ASP A 542 -28.25 9.38 -31.66
N GLU A 543 -27.10 9.28 -32.35
CA GLU A 543 -26.21 8.13 -32.19
C GLU A 543 -25.55 8.11 -30.81
N LEU A 544 -25.19 9.26 -30.24
CA LEU A 544 -24.68 9.33 -28.86
C LEU A 544 -25.71 8.79 -27.86
N ARG A 545 -26.99 9.05 -28.08
CA ARG A 545 -28.09 8.49 -27.29
C ARG A 545 -28.21 6.97 -27.47
N SER A 546 -28.08 6.49 -28.71
CA SER A 546 -28.05 5.05 -29.04
C SER A 546 -26.89 4.34 -28.35
N ILE A 547 -25.67 4.88 -28.46
CA ILE A 547 -24.45 4.39 -27.80
C ILE A 547 -24.65 4.37 -26.28
N ALA A 548 -25.14 5.45 -25.68
CA ALA A 548 -25.41 5.53 -24.24
C ALA A 548 -26.41 4.47 -23.77
N GLY A 549 -27.47 4.21 -24.54
CA GLY A 549 -28.41 3.12 -24.28
C GLY A 549 -27.72 1.76 -24.36
N HIS A 550 -27.00 1.51 -25.44
CA HIS A 550 -26.32 0.25 -25.70
C HIS A 550 -25.32 -0.14 -24.59
N VAL A 551 -24.41 0.77 -24.21
CA VAL A 551 -23.39 0.46 -23.19
C VAL A 551 -23.99 0.22 -21.80
N VAL A 552 -25.14 0.82 -21.50
CA VAL A 552 -25.87 0.58 -20.24
C VAL A 552 -26.61 -0.77 -20.31
N ASP A 553 -27.33 -1.05 -21.39
CA ASP A 553 -28.09 -2.29 -21.57
C ASP A 553 -27.18 -3.52 -21.56
N GLN A 554 -25.95 -3.40 -22.07
CA GLN A 554 -24.95 -4.46 -22.03
C GLN A 554 -24.21 -4.55 -20.68
N GLY A 555 -24.45 -3.65 -19.72
CA GLY A 555 -23.78 -3.62 -18.43
C GLY A 555 -22.33 -3.14 -18.48
N TRP A 556 -21.92 -2.47 -19.55
CA TRP A 556 -20.53 -2.10 -19.82
C TRP A 556 -20.11 -0.78 -19.15
N ILE A 557 -21.08 0.04 -18.74
CA ILE A 557 -20.80 1.42 -18.34
C ILE A 557 -19.87 1.55 -17.13
N ASP A 558 -19.90 0.59 -16.20
CA ASP A 558 -19.02 0.61 -15.03
C ASP A 558 -17.57 0.27 -15.36
N GLU A 559 -17.35 -0.64 -16.32
CA GLU A 559 -16.03 -0.98 -16.85
C GLU A 559 -15.46 0.15 -17.71
N LEU A 560 -16.33 0.80 -18.50
CA LEU A 560 -15.95 1.95 -19.34
C LEU A 560 -15.71 3.23 -18.51
N GLY A 561 -16.12 3.24 -17.24
CA GLY A 561 -15.87 4.35 -16.33
C GLY A 561 -16.85 5.52 -16.46
N ASN A 562 -18.14 5.26 -16.75
CA ASN A 562 -19.22 6.24 -16.63
C ASN A 562 -18.92 7.60 -17.32
N GLY A 563 -18.86 8.72 -16.58
CA GLY A 563 -18.56 10.04 -17.16
C GLY A 563 -17.18 10.14 -17.80
N ARG A 564 -16.22 9.29 -17.41
CA ARG A 564 -14.90 9.18 -18.07
C ARG A 564 -15.05 8.63 -19.49
N PHE A 565 -15.93 7.65 -19.69
CA PHE A 565 -16.24 7.14 -21.03
C PHE A 565 -16.71 8.26 -21.96
N LEU A 566 -17.65 9.10 -21.51
CA LEU A 566 -18.18 10.21 -22.33
C LEU A 566 -17.11 11.28 -22.59
N ARG A 567 -16.26 11.58 -21.60
CA ARG A 567 -15.12 12.49 -21.80
C ARG A 567 -14.15 11.96 -22.86
N THR A 568 -13.75 10.71 -22.76
CA THR A 568 -12.86 10.08 -23.75
C THR A 568 -13.51 10.00 -25.13
N LEU A 569 -14.81 9.69 -25.19
CA LEU A 569 -15.56 9.64 -26.44
C LEU A 569 -15.63 11.03 -27.10
N TYR A 570 -15.88 12.08 -26.32
CA TYR A 570 -15.87 13.47 -26.78
C TYR A 570 -14.48 13.88 -27.27
N GLU A 571 -13.43 13.69 -26.46
CA GLU A 571 -12.04 14.04 -26.83
C GLU A 571 -11.59 13.36 -28.13
N LYS A 572 -11.92 12.08 -28.29
CA LYS A 572 -11.65 11.33 -29.53
C LYS A 572 -12.48 11.83 -30.69
N SER A 573 -13.75 12.17 -30.46
CA SER A 573 -14.60 12.78 -31.51
C SER A 573 -14.01 14.10 -31.98
N CYS A 574 -13.46 14.94 -31.09
CA CYS A 574 -12.74 16.16 -31.47
C CYS A 574 -11.49 15.83 -32.32
N ALA A 575 -10.70 14.83 -31.93
CA ALA A 575 -9.54 14.41 -32.71
C ALA A 575 -9.93 13.92 -34.12
N TYR A 576 -11.01 13.16 -34.25
CA TYR A 576 -11.52 12.71 -35.54
C TYR A 576 -12.16 13.83 -36.37
N ARG A 577 -12.82 14.81 -35.72
CA ARG A 577 -13.26 16.05 -36.37
C ARG A 577 -12.05 16.75 -36.99
N ASP A 578 -11.00 16.97 -36.21
CA ASP A 578 -9.81 17.68 -36.67
C ASP A 578 -9.15 16.93 -37.83
N LEU A 579 -9.03 15.60 -37.74
CA LEU A 579 -8.55 14.75 -38.83
C LEU A 579 -9.40 14.89 -40.11
N ARG A 580 -10.73 14.84 -39.99
CA ARG A 580 -11.66 15.04 -41.11
C ARG A 580 -11.45 16.42 -41.75
N LEU A 581 -11.29 17.46 -40.94
CA LEU A 581 -11.11 18.83 -41.43
C LEU A 581 -9.76 19.04 -42.13
N THR A 582 -8.72 18.25 -41.83
CA THR A 582 -7.47 18.30 -42.62
C THR A 582 -7.67 17.93 -44.10
N GLY A 583 -8.72 17.16 -44.41
CA GLY A 583 -9.07 16.79 -45.77
C GLY A 583 -9.76 17.91 -46.57
N TYR A 584 -10.06 19.07 -45.95
CA TYR A 584 -10.73 20.17 -46.63
C TYR A 584 -9.76 20.90 -47.55
N THR A 585 -10.23 21.22 -48.77
CA THR A 585 -9.44 21.98 -49.76
C THR A 585 -9.39 23.48 -49.47
N SER A 586 -10.23 23.96 -48.55
CA SER A 586 -10.33 25.37 -48.13
C SER A 586 -10.35 25.46 -46.61
N THR A 587 -10.04 26.64 -46.07
CA THR A 587 -10.01 26.87 -44.61
C THR A 587 -11.39 26.57 -44.00
N PRO A 588 -11.47 25.67 -43.00
CA PRO A 588 -12.74 25.34 -42.33
C PRO A 588 -13.42 26.58 -41.72
N SER A 589 -14.76 26.61 -41.76
CA SER A 589 -15.53 27.68 -41.13
C SER A 589 -15.58 27.51 -39.61
N ARG A 590 -16.05 28.56 -38.89
CA ARG A 590 -16.30 28.45 -37.45
C ARG A 590 -17.26 27.30 -37.12
N ASP A 591 -18.29 27.13 -37.93
CA ASP A 591 -19.31 26.08 -37.77
C ASP A 591 -18.69 24.69 -37.94
N ASP A 592 -17.81 24.52 -38.93
CA ASP A 592 -17.09 23.25 -39.15
C ASP A 592 -16.17 22.91 -37.97
N LEU A 593 -15.49 23.92 -37.42
CA LEU A 593 -14.59 23.76 -36.28
C LEU A 593 -15.32 23.45 -34.98
N SER A 594 -16.55 23.94 -34.80
CA SER A 594 -17.34 23.71 -33.59
C SER A 594 -18.32 22.53 -33.68
N THR A 595 -18.43 21.83 -34.82
CA THR A 595 -19.44 20.78 -35.00
C THR A 595 -18.83 19.38 -35.07
N LEU A 596 -19.21 18.54 -34.09
CA LEU A 596 -18.94 17.11 -34.06
C LEU A 596 -20.02 16.38 -34.85
N ARG A 597 -19.62 15.56 -35.82
CA ARG A 597 -20.56 14.84 -36.70
C ARG A 597 -20.49 13.34 -36.50
N LEU A 598 -21.52 12.65 -37.00
CA LEU A 598 -21.67 11.19 -36.86
C LEU A 598 -20.40 10.39 -37.24
N PRO A 599 -19.67 10.68 -38.34
CA PRO A 599 -18.45 9.95 -38.65
C PRO A 599 -17.36 10.06 -37.58
N ASP A 600 -17.24 11.20 -36.91
CA ASP A 600 -16.23 11.42 -35.88
C ASP A 600 -16.54 10.57 -34.65
N LEU A 601 -17.81 10.61 -34.23
CA LEU A 601 -18.34 9.84 -33.11
C LEU A 601 -18.21 8.34 -33.34
N MET A 602 -18.54 7.86 -34.54
CA MET A 602 -18.48 6.43 -34.87
C MET A 602 -17.04 5.90 -34.87
N GLN A 603 -16.08 6.68 -35.38
CA GLN A 603 -14.66 6.31 -35.31
C GLN A 603 -14.17 6.33 -33.87
N ALA A 604 -14.50 7.38 -33.11
CA ALA A 604 -14.17 7.47 -31.69
C ALA A 604 -14.70 6.29 -30.90
N TYR A 605 -15.97 5.93 -31.11
CA TYR A 605 -16.61 4.81 -30.43
C TYR A 605 -15.98 3.46 -30.80
N GLY A 606 -15.72 3.24 -32.09
CA GLY A 606 -15.03 2.04 -32.57
C GLY A 606 -13.64 1.89 -31.94
N GLU A 607 -12.90 2.98 -31.80
CA GLU A 607 -11.58 2.97 -31.16
C GLU A 607 -11.68 2.67 -29.65
N VAL A 608 -12.62 3.32 -28.94
CA VAL A 608 -12.83 3.09 -27.50
C VAL A 608 -13.21 1.64 -27.22
N LEU A 609 -14.04 1.03 -28.07
CA LEU A 609 -14.39 -0.39 -27.94
C LEU A 609 -13.26 -1.34 -28.37
N SER A 610 -12.41 -0.97 -29.33
CA SER A 610 -11.31 -1.84 -29.80
C SER A 610 -10.26 -2.13 -28.72
N GLY A 611 -10.13 -1.25 -27.71
CA GLY A 611 -9.32 -1.48 -26.52
C GLY A 611 -9.86 -2.58 -25.58
N ARG A 612 -11.12 -2.99 -25.77
CA ARG A 612 -11.75 -4.12 -25.09
C ARG A 612 -11.52 -5.37 -25.96
N GLY A 613 -10.46 -6.11 -25.70
CA GLY A 613 -10.18 -7.37 -26.40
C GLY A 613 -11.40 -8.30 -26.40
N PRO A 614 -11.50 -9.27 -27.34
CA PRO A 614 -12.70 -10.09 -27.48
C PRO A 614 -13.02 -10.83 -26.18
N HIS A 615 -14.18 -10.52 -25.60
CA HIS A 615 -14.77 -11.34 -24.54
C HIS A 615 -15.17 -12.68 -25.13
N ASP A 616 -14.57 -13.77 -24.66
CA ASP A 616 -15.04 -15.13 -24.92
C ASP A 616 -16.32 -15.35 -24.10
N PRO A 617 -17.51 -15.51 -24.72
CA PRO A 617 -18.77 -15.68 -24.01
C PRO A 617 -18.97 -17.15 -23.61
N SER A 618 -18.00 -17.74 -22.90
CA SER A 618 -18.12 -19.09 -22.38
C SER A 618 -17.55 -19.22 -20.96
N GLY A 619 -18.39 -18.87 -19.99
CA GLY A 619 -18.16 -19.07 -18.57
C GLY A 619 -19.49 -19.05 -17.82
N MET A 620 -20.36 -20.02 -18.12
CA MET A 620 -21.47 -20.43 -17.26
C MET A 620 -20.96 -21.36 -16.16
#